data_AF-A0A7C5F586-F1
#
_entry.id   AF-A0A7C5F586-F1
#
_cell.length_a   1.000
_cell.length_b   1.000
_cell.length_c   1.000
_cell.angle_alpha   90.00
_cell.angle_beta   90.00
_cell.angle_gamma   90.00
#
_symmetry.space_group_name_H-M   'P 1'
#
loop_
_entity.id
_entity.type
_entity.pdbx_description
1 polymer ?
#
loop_
_entity_poly.entity_id
_entity_poly.type
_entity_poly.pdbx_seq_one_letter_code
_entity_poly.pdbx_strand_id
1 'polypeptide(L)'
;MLENALLACPEKLWGDRTKKPEFWYTVYHTLFWLDLYLSDSAEGFAPPAPFTLDELDPAGLLPERVYTKAELQAYLEHGRRKCRAKIEALTDERARQLFRGFESFGSFWVSVSVLELFLYNLRHVQHHAAQLNLMLRQRTDSAPAWVAKTKKKLSSN
;
A
#
# COMPACT_ATOMS: atom_id res chain seq x y z
N MET A 1 1.39 -3.17 -10.70
CA MET A 1 1.87 -4.48 -10.22
C MET A 1 0.96 -5.02 -9.13
N LEU A 2 0.78 -4.29 -8.02
CA LEU A 2 -0.13 -4.69 -6.92
C LEU A 2 -1.55 -5.08 -7.37
N GLU A 3 -2.21 -4.24 -8.18
CA GLU A 3 -3.56 -4.52 -8.74
C GLU A 3 -3.63 -5.87 -9.45
N ASN A 4 -2.63 -6.19 -10.26
CA ASN A 4 -2.60 -7.43 -11.03
C ASN A 4 -2.42 -8.64 -10.10
N ALA A 5 -1.58 -8.52 -9.06
CA ALA A 5 -1.38 -9.59 -8.08
C ALA A 5 -2.66 -9.86 -7.27
N LEU A 6 -3.35 -8.79 -6.84
CA LEU A 6 -4.65 -8.86 -6.18
C LEU A 6 -5.66 -9.62 -7.07
N LEU A 7 -5.81 -9.20 -8.33
CA LEU A 7 -6.76 -9.78 -9.28
C LEU A 7 -6.44 -11.24 -9.64
N ALA A 8 -5.16 -11.60 -9.69
CA ALA A 8 -4.73 -12.95 -10.06
C ALA A 8 -4.87 -13.96 -8.90
N CYS A 9 -5.08 -13.51 -7.67
CA CYS A 9 -5.16 -14.40 -6.52
C CYS A 9 -6.45 -15.24 -6.55
N PRO A 10 -6.37 -16.58 -6.53
CA PRO A 10 -7.56 -17.43 -6.45
C PRO A 10 -8.21 -17.34 -5.07
N GLU A 11 -9.51 -17.58 -4.99
CA GLU A 11 -10.27 -17.43 -3.73
C GLU A 11 -9.74 -18.31 -2.60
N LYS A 12 -9.36 -19.55 -2.93
CA LYS A 12 -8.80 -20.51 -1.97
C LYS A 12 -7.48 -20.06 -1.34
N LEU A 13 -6.74 -19.14 -1.98
CA LEU A 13 -5.46 -18.62 -1.47
C LEU A 13 -5.64 -17.33 -0.67
N TRP A 14 -6.71 -16.58 -0.94
CA TRP A 14 -6.88 -15.21 -0.46
C TRP A 14 -6.75 -15.09 1.07
N GLY A 15 -7.55 -15.86 1.80
CA GLY A 15 -7.55 -15.97 3.27
C GLY A 15 -7.00 -17.30 3.80
N ASP A 16 -6.04 -17.92 3.10
CA ASP A 16 -5.45 -19.19 3.50
C ASP A 16 -4.54 -19.02 4.74
N ARG A 17 -5.10 -19.25 5.93
CA ARG A 17 -4.41 -19.17 7.23
C ARG A 17 -3.21 -20.11 7.38
N THR A 18 -3.05 -21.10 6.49
CA THR A 18 -1.87 -21.97 6.50
C THR A 18 -0.63 -21.27 5.91
N LYS A 19 -0.79 -20.08 5.33
CA LYS A 19 0.29 -19.28 4.77
C LYS A 19 0.58 -18.07 5.63
N LYS A 20 1.87 -17.77 5.79
CA LYS A 20 2.35 -16.61 6.53
C LYS A 20 3.36 -15.84 5.67
N PRO A 21 3.15 -14.52 5.45
CA PRO A 21 1.90 -13.81 5.73
C PRO A 21 0.73 -14.34 4.86
N GLU A 22 -0.51 -14.08 5.30
CA GLU A 22 -1.70 -14.35 4.48
C GLU A 22 -1.76 -13.40 3.29
N PHE A 23 -2.28 -13.85 2.14
CA PHE A 23 -2.23 -13.07 0.91
C PHE A 23 -3.00 -11.75 1.02
N TRP A 24 -4.25 -11.81 1.52
CA TRP A 24 -5.07 -10.62 1.74
C TRP A 24 -4.39 -9.64 2.69
N TYR A 25 -3.70 -10.13 3.73
CA TYR A 25 -3.06 -9.29 4.72
C TYR A 25 -1.88 -8.54 4.12
N THR A 26 -1.04 -9.19 3.31
CA THR A 26 0.02 -8.49 2.58
C THR A 26 -0.54 -7.42 1.64
N VAL A 27 -1.68 -7.66 0.98
CA VAL A 27 -2.36 -6.63 0.19
C VAL A 27 -2.82 -5.48 1.07
N TYR A 28 -3.50 -5.78 2.18
CA TYR A 28 -4.00 -4.78 3.13
C TYR A 28 -2.87 -3.92 3.70
N HIS A 29 -1.82 -4.54 4.25
CA HIS A 29 -0.61 -3.90 4.74
C HIS A 29 -0.04 -2.93 3.70
N THR A 30 0.11 -3.41 2.46
CA THR A 30 0.65 -2.58 1.37
C THR A 30 -0.21 -1.33 1.13
N LEU A 31 -1.54 -1.47 1.18
CA LEU A 31 -2.48 -0.39 0.93
C LEU A 31 -2.57 0.59 2.11
N PHE A 32 -2.55 0.09 3.34
CA PHE A 32 -2.54 0.90 4.54
C PHE A 32 -1.35 1.85 4.57
N TRP A 33 -0.15 1.31 4.41
CA TRP A 33 1.08 2.11 4.41
C TRP A 33 1.19 3.01 3.18
N LEU A 34 0.70 2.55 2.01
CA LEU A 34 0.57 3.43 0.83
C LEU A 34 -0.25 4.68 1.17
N ASP A 35 -1.42 4.51 1.77
CA ASP A 35 -2.32 5.61 2.11
C ASP A 35 -1.73 6.53 3.18
N LEU A 36 -1.19 5.95 4.25
CA LEU A 36 -0.57 6.68 5.34
C LEU A 36 0.64 7.50 4.87
N TYR A 37 1.55 6.93 4.06
CA TYR A 37 2.69 7.66 3.50
C TYR A 37 2.29 8.73 2.48
N LEU A 38 1.05 8.71 1.99
CA LEU A 38 0.48 9.78 1.16
C LEU A 38 -0.29 10.82 1.98
N SER A 39 -0.47 10.63 3.28
CA SER A 39 -1.05 11.64 4.18
C SER A 39 -0.05 12.76 4.46
N ASP A 40 -0.49 13.85 5.07
CA ASP A 40 0.42 14.95 5.44
C ASP A 40 1.12 14.72 6.78
N SER A 41 0.51 13.89 7.63
CA SER A 41 1.00 13.42 8.92
C SER A 41 0.36 12.10 9.29
N ALA A 42 0.94 11.38 10.25
CA ALA A 42 0.27 10.25 10.90
C ALA A 42 -0.83 10.70 11.88
N GLU A 43 -0.64 11.87 12.50
CA GLU A 43 -1.67 12.48 13.33
C GLU A 43 -2.91 12.80 12.49
N GLY A 44 -4.08 12.37 12.97
CA GLY A 44 -5.36 12.54 12.27
C GLY A 44 -5.56 11.61 11.07
N PHE A 45 -4.63 10.69 10.79
CA PHE A 45 -4.82 9.70 9.74
C PHE A 45 -5.97 8.75 10.09
N ALA A 46 -6.85 8.53 9.11
CA ALA A 46 -7.84 7.49 9.15
C ALA A 46 -7.94 6.83 7.76
N PRO A 47 -7.80 5.52 7.64
CA PRO A 47 -8.05 4.83 6.39
C PRO A 47 -9.55 4.85 6.05
N PRO A 48 -9.95 4.65 4.78
CA PRO A 48 -11.36 4.57 4.43
C PRO A 48 -12.05 3.41 5.15
N ALA A 49 -13.35 3.54 5.46
CA ALA A 49 -14.11 2.40 5.98
C ALA A 49 -14.07 1.22 4.99
N PRO A 50 -14.02 -0.04 5.46
CA PRO A 50 -14.14 -0.49 6.86
C PRO A 50 -12.78 -0.76 7.54
N PHE A 51 -11.70 -0.13 7.06
CA PHE A 51 -10.35 -0.37 7.58
C PHE A 51 -10.12 0.38 8.88
N THR A 52 -9.26 -0.18 9.71
CA THR A 52 -8.93 0.26 11.08
C THR A 52 -7.45 0.61 11.18
N LEU A 53 -7.01 1.12 12.33
CA LEU A 53 -5.62 1.51 12.57
C LEU A 53 -4.74 0.37 13.09
N ASP A 54 -5.15 -0.89 12.88
CA ASP A 54 -4.49 -2.08 13.44
C ASP A 54 -3.00 -2.19 13.06
N GLU A 55 -2.61 -1.68 11.89
CA GLU A 55 -1.21 -1.63 11.43
C GLU A 55 -0.32 -0.70 12.26
N LEU A 56 -0.91 0.22 13.03
CA LEU A 56 -0.20 1.10 13.97
C LEU A 56 -0.19 0.54 15.39
N ASP A 57 -0.87 -0.58 15.65
CA ASP A 57 -0.88 -1.20 16.98
C ASP A 57 0.50 -1.84 17.27
N PRO A 58 1.21 -1.40 18.33
CA PRO A 58 2.53 -1.94 18.66
C PRO A 58 2.51 -3.43 19.05
N ALA A 59 1.35 -3.99 19.41
CA ALA A 59 1.19 -5.43 19.65
C ALA A 59 1.15 -6.26 18.35
N GLY A 60 1.09 -5.62 17.18
CA GLY A 60 1.07 -6.29 15.87
C GLY A 60 -0.22 -7.07 15.64
N LEU A 61 -1.36 -6.50 16.06
CA LEU A 61 -2.66 -7.12 15.89
C LEU A 61 -3.03 -7.20 14.40
N LEU A 62 -3.47 -8.37 13.97
CA LEU A 62 -4.10 -8.51 12.66
C LEU A 62 -5.55 -8.01 12.74
N PRO A 63 -6.10 -7.50 11.63
CA PRO A 63 -7.52 -7.18 11.58
C PRO A 63 -8.40 -8.36 12.00
N GLU A 64 -9.51 -8.08 12.68
CA GLU A 64 -10.41 -9.10 13.26
C GLU A 64 -10.96 -10.10 12.23
N ARG A 65 -11.01 -9.67 10.96
CA ARG A 65 -11.51 -10.48 9.84
C ARG A 65 -10.64 -10.34 8.61
N VAL A 66 -10.78 -11.34 7.74
CA VAL A 66 -10.25 -11.28 6.38
C VAL A 66 -11.05 -10.25 5.58
N TYR A 67 -10.37 -9.23 5.05
CA TYR A 67 -10.99 -8.31 4.10
C TYR A 67 -11.21 -8.99 2.75
N THR A 68 -12.33 -8.70 2.11
CA THR A 68 -12.66 -9.23 0.78
C THR A 68 -11.78 -8.58 -0.29
N LYS A 69 -11.65 -9.24 -1.44
CA LYS A 69 -10.98 -8.65 -2.60
C LYS A 69 -11.61 -7.33 -3.03
N ALA A 70 -12.94 -7.25 -3.03
CA ALA A 70 -13.67 -6.05 -3.43
C ALA A 70 -13.35 -4.86 -2.50
N GLU A 71 -13.28 -5.08 -1.19
CA GLU A 71 -12.89 -4.05 -0.22
C GLU A 71 -11.46 -3.55 -0.49
N LEU A 72 -10.49 -4.46 -0.67
CA LEU A 72 -9.10 -4.06 -0.94
C LEU A 72 -8.92 -3.44 -2.33
N GLN A 73 -9.73 -3.80 -3.32
CA GLN A 73 -9.76 -3.10 -4.61
C GLN A 73 -10.29 -1.67 -4.47
N ALA A 74 -11.34 -1.46 -3.68
CA ALA A 74 -11.85 -0.13 -3.41
C ALA A 74 -10.80 0.74 -2.70
N TYR A 75 -10.07 0.16 -1.74
CA TYR A 75 -8.98 0.85 -1.07
C TYR A 75 -7.80 1.16 -2.01
N LEU A 76 -7.44 0.23 -2.90
CA LEU A 76 -6.44 0.47 -3.93
C LEU A 76 -6.81 1.68 -4.82
N GLU A 77 -8.06 1.79 -5.24
CA GLU A 77 -8.50 2.93 -6.06
C GLU A 77 -8.56 4.23 -5.25
N HIS A 78 -8.86 4.18 -3.95
CA HIS A 78 -8.69 5.32 -3.04
C HIS A 78 -7.23 5.79 -3.03
N GLY A 79 -6.29 4.88 -2.71
CA GLY A 79 -4.86 5.19 -2.66
C GLY A 79 -4.32 5.71 -4.00
N ARG A 80 -4.80 5.17 -5.13
CA ARG A 80 -4.46 5.65 -6.48
C ARG A 80 -4.91 7.10 -6.71
N ARG A 81 -6.14 7.44 -6.34
CA ARG A 81 -6.66 8.81 -6.46
C ARG A 81 -5.86 9.77 -5.59
N LYS A 82 -5.61 9.40 -4.33
CA LYS A 82 -4.81 10.21 -3.39
C LYS A 82 -3.38 10.42 -3.91
N CYS A 83 -2.73 9.36 -4.41
CA CYS A 83 -1.39 9.43 -4.99
C CYS A 83 -1.32 10.42 -6.15
N ARG A 84 -2.29 10.36 -7.09
CA ARG A 84 -2.36 11.30 -8.22
C ARG A 84 -2.53 12.74 -7.76
N ALA A 85 -3.49 12.99 -6.87
CA ALA A 85 -3.74 14.32 -6.33
C ALA A 85 -2.49 14.89 -5.61
N LYS A 86 -1.77 14.05 -4.85
CA LYS A 86 -0.53 14.47 -4.18
C LYS A 86 0.62 14.76 -5.15
N ILE A 87 0.72 14.02 -6.26
CA ILE A 87 1.70 14.30 -7.32
C ILE A 87 1.33 15.59 -8.07
N GLU A 88 0.06 15.78 -8.42
CA GLU A 88 -0.43 16.98 -9.11
C GLU A 88 -0.26 18.24 -8.28
N ALA A 89 -0.42 18.15 -6.96
CA ALA A 89 -0.21 19.25 -6.03
C ALA A 89 1.26 19.41 -5.57
N LEU A 90 2.19 18.59 -6.07
CA LEU A 90 3.57 18.63 -5.60
C LEU A 90 4.29 19.85 -6.15
N THR A 91 4.67 20.76 -5.25
CA THR A 91 5.56 21.88 -5.56
C THR A 91 6.98 21.60 -5.08
N ASP A 92 7.94 22.33 -5.62
CA ASP A 92 9.33 22.34 -5.18
C ASP A 92 9.49 22.59 -3.68
N GLU A 93 8.67 23.49 -3.13
CA GLU A 93 8.64 23.76 -1.70
C GLU A 93 8.11 22.56 -0.92
N ARG A 94 6.95 22.00 -1.33
CA ARG A 94 6.35 20.85 -0.66
C ARG A 94 7.25 19.61 -0.73
N ALA A 95 7.94 19.40 -1.85
CA ALA A 95 8.88 18.30 -2.04
C ALA A 95 10.03 18.31 -1.01
N ARG A 96 10.50 19.49 -0.61
CA ARG A 96 11.59 19.69 0.37
C ARG A 96 11.12 19.69 1.83
N GLN A 97 9.81 19.81 2.07
CA GLN A 97 9.28 19.79 3.43
C GLN A 97 9.50 18.42 4.08
N LEU A 98 9.88 18.42 5.35
CA LEU A 98 10.00 17.20 6.15
C LEU A 98 8.62 16.66 6.49
N PHE A 99 8.47 15.35 6.34
CA PHE A 99 7.29 14.65 6.82
C PHE A 99 7.26 14.66 8.35
N ARG A 100 6.06 14.81 8.95
CA ARG A 100 5.87 14.87 10.41
C ARG A 100 4.98 13.73 10.88
N GLY A 101 5.18 13.25 12.10
CA GLY A 101 4.34 12.24 12.74
C GLY A 101 4.85 10.81 12.63
N PHE A 102 6.09 10.61 12.18
CA PHE A 102 6.77 9.31 12.24
C PHE A 102 8.00 9.31 13.16
N GLU A 103 8.20 10.35 13.97
CA GLU A 103 9.34 10.50 14.86
C GLU A 103 9.44 9.33 15.86
N SER A 104 8.29 8.76 16.25
CA SER A 104 8.20 7.58 17.12
C SER A 104 8.57 6.27 16.43
N PHE A 105 8.66 6.23 15.10
CA PHE A 105 8.97 5.03 14.31
C PHE A 105 10.47 4.86 14.02
N GLY A 106 11.31 5.74 14.57
CA GLY A 106 12.77 5.65 14.53
C GLY A 106 13.46 6.86 13.89
N SER A 107 14.78 6.95 14.07
CA SER A 107 15.59 8.12 13.70
C SER A 107 15.58 8.43 12.20
N PHE A 108 15.42 7.41 11.34
CA PHE A 108 15.29 7.60 9.89
C PHE A 108 14.15 8.57 9.56
N TRP A 109 13.02 8.47 10.26
CA TRP A 109 11.79 9.19 9.96
C TRP A 109 11.80 10.66 10.38
N VAL A 110 12.78 11.08 11.18
CA VAL A 110 12.89 12.47 11.67
C VAL A 110 13.31 13.44 10.56
N SER A 111 13.96 12.94 9.50
CA SER A 111 14.54 13.79 8.45
C SER A 111 14.12 13.40 7.03
N VAL A 112 13.01 12.69 6.85
CA VAL A 112 12.54 12.29 5.51
C VAL A 112 11.75 13.44 4.89
N SER A 113 12.18 13.91 3.72
CA SER A 113 11.40 14.85 2.92
C SER A 113 10.19 14.17 2.24
N VAL A 114 9.16 14.95 1.90
CA VAL A 114 8.00 14.44 1.14
C VAL A 114 8.44 13.73 -0.15
N LEU A 115 9.43 14.27 -0.86
CA LEU A 115 9.94 13.64 -2.08
C LEU A 115 10.59 12.27 -1.81
N GLU A 116 11.41 12.15 -0.77
CA GLU A 116 12.00 10.87 -0.37
C GLU A 116 10.92 9.88 0.07
N LEU A 117 9.85 10.36 0.70
CA LEU A 117 8.72 9.52 1.09
C LEU A 117 7.97 8.96 -0.13
N PHE A 118 7.82 9.72 -1.23
CA PHE A 118 7.29 9.18 -2.48
C PHE A 118 8.15 8.03 -3.02
N LEU A 119 9.47 8.18 -3.00
CA LEU A 119 10.40 7.13 -3.45
C LEU A 119 10.38 5.92 -2.50
N TYR A 120 10.28 6.15 -1.19
CA TYR A 120 10.08 5.10 -0.20
C TYR A 120 8.80 4.32 -0.48
N ASN A 121 7.69 5.03 -0.68
CA ASN A 121 6.38 4.44 -0.92
C ASN A 121 6.37 3.60 -2.22
N LEU A 122 7.01 4.09 -3.28
CA LEU A 122 7.22 3.31 -4.51
C LEU A 122 7.94 1.99 -4.22
N ARG A 123 9.07 2.04 -3.48
CA ARG A 123 9.86 0.83 -3.14
C ARG A 123 9.05 -0.13 -2.27
N HIS A 124 8.33 0.37 -1.29
CA HIS A 124 7.46 -0.42 -0.41
C HIS A 124 6.37 -1.16 -1.21
N VAL A 125 5.64 -0.46 -2.08
CA VAL A 125 4.63 -1.09 -2.94
C VAL A 125 5.26 -2.12 -3.89
N GLN A 126 6.44 -1.84 -4.46
CA GLN A 126 7.15 -2.80 -5.31
C GLN A 126 7.59 -4.06 -4.54
N HIS A 127 8.12 -3.88 -3.32
CA HIS A 127 8.56 -4.96 -2.45
C HIS A 127 7.43 -5.97 -2.18
N HIS A 128 6.27 -5.49 -1.72
CA HIS A 128 5.15 -6.38 -1.44
C HIS A 128 4.45 -6.91 -2.69
N ALA A 129 4.43 -6.15 -3.80
CA ALA A 129 3.97 -6.71 -5.07
C ALA A 129 4.83 -7.90 -5.54
N ALA A 130 6.15 -7.86 -5.31
CA ALA A 130 7.03 -8.99 -5.58
C ALA A 130 6.77 -10.17 -4.64
N GLN A 131 6.55 -9.91 -3.35
CA GLN A 131 6.17 -10.93 -2.37
C GLN A 131 4.87 -11.65 -2.77
N LEU A 132 3.82 -10.90 -3.13
CA LEU A 132 2.55 -11.45 -3.59
C LEU A 132 2.74 -12.29 -4.86
N ASN A 133 3.54 -11.81 -5.81
CA ASN A 133 3.84 -12.58 -7.02
C ASN A 133 4.60 -13.88 -6.72
N LEU A 134 5.50 -13.89 -5.74
CA LEU A 134 6.17 -15.11 -5.29
C LEU A 134 5.17 -16.11 -4.70
N MET A 135 4.24 -15.63 -3.86
CA MET A 135 3.18 -16.47 -3.29
C MET A 135 2.28 -17.08 -4.37
N LEU A 136 1.93 -16.31 -5.42
CA LEU A 136 1.17 -16.83 -6.56
C LEU A 136 1.96 -17.93 -7.27
N ARG A 137 3.22 -17.68 -7.66
CA ARG A 137 4.06 -18.68 -8.34
C ARG A 137 4.17 -19.98 -7.55
N GLN A 138 4.40 -19.89 -6.24
CA GLN A 138 4.53 -21.07 -5.39
C GLN A 138 3.23 -21.89 -5.26
N ARG A 139 2.06 -21.29 -5.49
CA ARG A 139 0.76 -21.93 -5.24
C ARG A 139 -0.01 -22.28 -6.50
N THR A 140 0.23 -21.57 -7.60
CA THR A 140 -0.52 -21.71 -8.85
C THR A 140 0.37 -21.92 -10.06
N ASP A 141 1.70 -21.95 -9.87
CA ASP A 141 2.71 -21.96 -10.95
C ASP A 141 2.53 -20.80 -11.95
N SER A 142 1.89 -19.70 -11.49
CA SER A 142 1.57 -18.55 -12.32
C SER A 142 1.65 -17.26 -11.52
N ALA A 143 2.03 -16.17 -12.18
CA ALA A 143 1.94 -14.82 -11.64
C ALA A 143 1.81 -13.81 -12.77
N PRO A 144 1.26 -12.62 -12.49
CA PRO A 144 1.20 -11.53 -13.46
C PRO A 144 2.57 -11.17 -14.04
N ALA A 145 2.57 -10.78 -15.32
CA ALA A 145 3.75 -10.26 -15.99
C ALA A 145 4.21 -8.92 -15.39
N TRP A 146 5.49 -8.60 -15.63
CA TRP A 146 6.06 -7.30 -15.29
C TRP A 146 5.28 -6.15 -15.95
N VAL A 147 5.08 -5.07 -15.20
CA VAL A 147 4.37 -3.89 -15.70
C VAL A 147 5.38 -2.77 -15.91
N ALA A 148 5.85 -2.59 -17.13
CA ALA A 148 6.75 -1.50 -17.49
C ALA A 148 6.03 -0.13 -17.56
N LYS A 149 4.76 -0.13 -17.99
CA LYS A 149 3.93 1.08 -18.10
C LYS A 149 2.49 0.77 -17.72
N THR A 150 1.84 1.70 -17.03
CA THR A 150 0.40 1.60 -16.71
C THR A 150 -0.44 1.63 -17.98
N LYS A 151 -1.46 0.77 -18.04
CA LYS A 151 -2.50 0.82 -19.10
C LYS A 151 -3.56 1.89 -18.82
N LYS A 152 -3.73 2.30 -17.56
CA LYS A 152 -4.63 3.41 -17.18
C LYS A 152 -3.96 4.72 -17.59
N LYS A 153 -4.54 5.45 -18.56
CA LYS A 153 -4.11 6.81 -18.92
C LYS A 153 -4.29 7.73 -17.71
N LEU A 154 -3.40 8.72 -17.55
CA LEU A 154 -3.68 9.87 -16.70
C LEU A 154 -4.72 10.69 -17.45
N SER A 155 -5.88 10.92 -16.83
CA SER A 155 -6.85 11.87 -17.35
C SER A 155 -6.20 13.25 -17.31
N SER A 156 -6.05 13.87 -18.48
CA SER A 156 -5.64 15.25 -18.59
C SER A 156 -6.76 16.11 -18.01
N ASN A 157 -6.44 16.93 -17.00
CA ASN A 157 -7.25 18.11 -16.71
C ASN A 157 -7.06 19.14 -17.83
#